data_AF-A0A2P5DDQ8-F1
#
_entry.id   AF-A0A2P5DDQ8-F1
#
_cell.length_a   1.000
_cell.length_b   1.000
_cell.length_c   1.000
_cell.angle_alpha   90.00
_cell.angle_beta   90.00
_cell.angle_gamma   90.00
#
_symmetry.space_group_name_H-M   'P 1'
#
loop_
_entity.id
_entity.type
_entity.pdbx_description
1 polymer ?
#
loop_
_entity_poly.entity_id
_entity_poly.type
_entity_poly.pdbx_seq_one_letter_code
_entity_poly.pdbx_strand_id
1 'polypeptide(L)'
;MYVIIDMENEGTDDVYQFTLSQSSQELLEHPPASYAPWIEPKVWDEFVKKIVSAEWEKVRKVQQGKATQNKYPHRISRLGYAGLEAKIEKDKGRCGIDRSELRSRGRVPKKGDHTEEIKVIVYRIKDYNQQFQERNLEIDGSNNILTMALGTPEYSGR
;
A
#
# COMPACT_ATOMS: atom_id res chain seq x y z
N MET A 1 -19.44 4.77 7.33
CA MET A 1 -19.17 4.14 6.02
C MET A 1 -18.40 2.87 6.33
N TYR A 2 -19.10 1.74 6.46
CA TYR A 2 -18.60 0.58 7.19
C TYR A 2 -17.73 -0.32 6.30
N VAL A 3 -16.54 -0.60 6.85
CA VAL A 3 -15.49 -1.48 6.38
C VAL A 3 -15.89 -2.91 6.74
N ILE A 4 -15.81 -3.85 5.80
CA ILE A 4 -15.81 -5.29 6.10
C ILE A 4 -14.37 -5.76 6.01
N ILE A 5 -13.84 -6.23 7.14
CA ILE A 5 -12.50 -6.78 7.35
C ILE A 5 -12.66 -8.30 7.36
N ASP A 6 -11.91 -9.01 6.51
CA ASP A 6 -11.76 -10.46 6.66
C ASP A 6 -10.91 -10.75 7.91
N MET A 7 -11.50 -11.47 8.87
CA MET A 7 -10.93 -11.75 10.20
C MET A 7 -10.30 -13.13 10.33
N GLU A 8 -9.56 -13.60 9.32
CA GLU A 8 -8.73 -14.81 9.43
C GLU A 8 -7.65 -14.78 8.33
N ASN A 9 -6.59 -14.00 8.56
CA ASN A 9 -5.39 -14.09 7.72
C ASN A 9 -4.18 -13.82 8.61
N GLU A 10 -3.75 -14.85 9.32
CA GLU A 10 -2.43 -14.84 9.95
C GLU A 10 -1.37 -14.86 8.84
N GLY A 11 -0.84 -13.68 8.56
CA GLY A 11 0.51 -13.55 8.01
C GLY A 11 0.66 -13.71 6.50
N THR A 12 -0.03 -12.91 5.69
CA THR A 12 0.53 -12.52 4.38
C THR A 12 0.28 -11.03 4.10
N ASP A 13 1.36 -10.25 4.02
CA ASP A 13 1.35 -8.91 3.42
C ASP A 13 1.24 -9.07 1.90
N ASP A 14 0.09 -9.46 1.39
CA ASP A 14 -0.15 -9.47 -0.05
C ASP A 14 -1.56 -8.95 -0.31
N VAL A 15 -1.66 -8.04 -1.29
CA VAL A 15 -2.88 -7.43 -1.83
C VAL A 15 -4.09 -8.33 -1.62
N TYR A 16 -5.12 -7.86 -0.91
CA TYR A 16 -6.40 -8.56 -0.74
C TYR A 16 -7.03 -8.88 -2.11
N GLN A 17 -6.59 -9.96 -2.72
CA GLN A 17 -7.13 -10.54 -3.92
C GLN A 17 -8.24 -11.47 -3.42
N PHE A 18 -9.44 -10.92 -3.18
CA PHE A 18 -10.62 -11.74 -2.94
C PHE A 18 -10.98 -12.46 -4.24
N THR A 19 -10.28 -13.55 -4.57
CA THR A 19 -10.62 -14.42 -5.70
C THR A 19 -11.71 -15.36 -5.23
N LEU A 20 -12.94 -15.14 -5.69
CA LEU A 20 -13.96 -16.18 -5.77
C LEU A 20 -13.45 -17.25 -6.74
N SER A 21 -12.59 -18.13 -6.25
CA SER A 21 -12.29 -19.41 -6.89
C SER A 21 -13.57 -20.26 -6.83
N GLN A 22 -13.73 -21.28 -7.68
CA GLN A 22 -14.81 -22.26 -7.52
C GLN A 22 -14.82 -22.87 -6.11
N SER A 23 -13.66 -22.98 -5.47
CA SER A 23 -13.51 -23.39 -4.06
C SER A 23 -14.10 -22.40 -3.04
N SER A 24 -14.38 -21.16 -3.44
CA SER A 24 -14.93 -20.10 -2.58
C SER A 24 -16.47 -20.04 -2.63
N GLN A 25 -17.11 -20.72 -3.59
CA GLN A 25 -18.58 -20.75 -3.68
C GLN A 25 -19.18 -21.69 -2.62
N GLU A 26 -18.51 -22.82 -2.33
CA GLU A 26 -18.90 -23.75 -1.25
C GLU A 26 -18.77 -23.10 0.14
N LEU A 27 -17.83 -22.17 0.32
CA LEU A 27 -17.63 -21.44 1.58
C LEU A 27 -18.67 -20.35 1.84
N LEU A 28 -19.56 -20.06 0.89
CA LEU A 28 -20.59 -19.03 1.01
C LEU A 28 -21.96 -19.58 1.45
N GLU A 29 -22.09 -20.89 1.66
CA GLU A 29 -23.34 -21.50 2.13
C GLU A 29 -23.76 -20.97 3.51
N HIS A 30 -22.78 -20.64 4.37
CA HIS A 30 -23.04 -20.13 5.71
C HIS A 30 -22.17 -18.90 6.01
N PRO A 31 -22.68 -17.96 6.83
CA PRO A 31 -21.85 -16.86 7.32
C PRO A 31 -20.69 -17.41 8.15
N PRO A 32 -19.53 -16.71 8.20
CA PRO A 32 -18.41 -17.12 9.03
C PRO A 32 -18.85 -17.29 10.49
N ALA A 33 -18.34 -18.33 11.16
CA ALA A 33 -18.80 -18.73 12.50
C ALA A 33 -18.74 -17.59 13.54
N SER A 34 -17.74 -16.72 13.43
CA SER A 34 -17.62 -15.54 14.30
C SER A 34 -18.78 -14.57 14.11
N TYR A 35 -19.27 -14.38 12.89
CA TYR A 35 -20.33 -13.40 12.57
C TYR A 35 -21.74 -13.99 12.50
N ALA A 36 -21.86 -15.30 12.38
CA ALA A 36 -23.13 -16.03 12.30
C ALA A 36 -24.17 -15.63 13.37
N PRO A 37 -23.80 -15.35 14.64
CA PRO A 37 -24.78 -14.93 15.65
C PRO A 37 -25.42 -13.56 15.39
N TRP A 38 -24.81 -12.70 14.58
CA TRP A 38 -25.26 -11.33 14.33
C TRP A 38 -25.85 -11.12 12.93
N ILE A 39 -25.80 -12.14 12.07
CA ILE A 39 -26.28 -12.07 10.69
C ILE A 39 -27.52 -12.93 10.57
N GLU A 40 -28.64 -12.32 10.19
CA GLU A 40 -29.83 -13.08 9.85
C GLU A 40 -29.61 -13.92 8.59
N PRO A 41 -30.04 -15.20 8.55
CA PRO A 41 -29.84 -16.06 7.39
C PRO A 41 -30.36 -15.46 6.08
N LYS A 42 -31.50 -14.76 6.11
CA LYS A 42 -32.07 -14.09 4.93
C LYS A 42 -31.16 -12.99 4.37
N VAL A 43 -30.52 -12.23 5.25
CA VAL A 43 -29.59 -11.16 4.87
C VAL A 43 -28.33 -11.76 4.24
N TRP A 44 -27.86 -12.90 4.77
CA TRP A 44 -26.75 -13.64 4.17
C TRP A 44 -27.09 -14.14 2.76
N ASP A 45 -28.25 -14.74 2.57
CA ASP A 45 -28.69 -15.25 1.26
C ASP A 45 -28.79 -14.14 0.21
N GLU A 46 -29.31 -12.97 0.59
CA GLU A 46 -29.37 -11.79 -0.29
C GLU A 46 -27.97 -11.29 -0.66
N PHE A 47 -27.05 -11.28 0.31
CA PHE A 47 -25.66 -10.93 0.07
C PHE A 47 -24.98 -11.90 -0.91
N VAL A 48 -25.12 -13.21 -0.71
CA VAL A 48 -24.56 -14.25 -1.58
C VAL A 48 -25.10 -14.12 -3.00
N LYS A 49 -26.42 -13.94 -3.18
CA LYS A 49 -27.03 -13.68 -4.50
C LYS A 49 -26.42 -12.47 -5.19
N LYS A 50 -26.14 -11.40 -4.45
CA LYS A 50 -25.55 -10.17 -4.99
C LYS A 50 -24.11 -10.38 -5.46
N ILE A 51 -23.27 -11.04 -4.67
CA ILE A 51 -21.84 -11.25 -5.02
C ILE A 51 -21.64 -12.29 -6.13
N VAL A 52 -22.54 -13.26 -6.27
CA VAL A 52 -22.52 -14.26 -7.35
C VAL A 52 -23.07 -13.70 -8.67
N SER A 53 -23.75 -12.54 -8.63
CA SER A 53 -24.32 -11.93 -9.83
C SER A 53 -23.25 -11.52 -10.86
N ALA A 54 -23.56 -11.69 -12.15
CA ALA A 54 -22.68 -11.30 -13.25
C ALA A 54 -22.41 -9.78 -13.29
N GLU A 55 -23.34 -8.96 -12.78
CA GLU A 55 -23.15 -7.52 -12.65
C GLU A 55 -22.04 -7.20 -11.63
N TRP A 56 -22.06 -7.85 -10.48
CA TRP A 56 -21.03 -7.68 -9.46
C TRP A 56 -19.66 -8.13 -9.96
N GLU A 57 -19.58 -9.24 -10.69
CA GLU A 57 -18.31 -9.71 -11.26
C GLU A 57 -17.68 -8.69 -12.22
N LYS A 58 -18.50 -8.05 -13.07
CA LYS A 58 -18.04 -6.97 -13.96
C LYS A 58 -17.49 -5.79 -13.17
N VAL A 59 -18.23 -5.33 -12.16
CA VAL A 59 -17.79 -4.21 -11.29
C VAL A 59 -16.49 -4.57 -10.58
N ARG A 60 -16.38 -5.79 -10.04
CA ARG A 60 -15.17 -6.29 -9.38
C ARG A 60 -13.98 -6.28 -10.33
N LYS A 61 -14.11 -6.81 -11.54
CA LYS A 61 -13.02 -6.83 -12.54
C LYS A 61 -12.56 -5.43 -12.91
N VAL A 62 -13.49 -4.49 -13.11
CA VAL A 62 -13.16 -3.07 -13.36
C VAL A 62 -12.39 -2.48 -12.18
N GLN A 63 -12.83 -2.73 -10.96
CA GLN A 63 -12.18 -2.18 -9.77
C GLN A 63 -10.79 -2.79 -9.53
N GLN A 64 -10.62 -4.09 -9.78
CA GLN A 64 -9.32 -4.77 -9.76
C GLN A 64 -8.38 -4.21 -10.82
N GLY A 65 -8.88 -3.97 -12.03
CA GLY A 65 -8.13 -3.32 -13.10
C GLY A 65 -7.67 -1.91 -12.70
N LYS A 66 -8.50 -1.12 -12.02
CA LYS A 66 -8.08 0.19 -11.50
C LYS A 66 -7.00 0.06 -10.42
N ALA A 67 -7.11 -0.93 -9.53
CA ALA A 67 -6.14 -1.15 -8.47
C ALA A 67 -4.75 -1.53 -9.00
N THR A 68 -4.68 -2.32 -10.08
CA THR A 68 -3.40 -2.70 -10.71
C THR A 68 -2.71 -1.55 -11.44
N GLN A 69 -3.45 -0.52 -11.86
CA GLN A 69 -2.88 0.70 -12.47
C GLN A 69 -2.26 1.66 -11.44
N ASN A 70 -2.25 1.31 -10.15
CA ASN A 70 -1.58 2.14 -9.15
C ASN A 70 -0.06 2.10 -9.36
N LYS A 71 0.48 3.18 -9.93
CA LYS A 71 1.93 3.38 -10.16
C LYS A 71 2.78 3.21 -8.90
N TYR A 72 2.22 3.54 -7.73
CA TYR A 72 2.96 3.62 -6.47
C TYR A 72 2.22 2.87 -5.35
N PRO A 73 2.24 1.53 -5.34
CA PRO A 73 1.57 0.75 -4.30
C PRO A 73 2.10 1.14 -2.91
N HIS A 74 1.18 1.30 -1.96
CA HIS A 74 1.53 1.59 -0.57
C HIS A 74 2.05 0.30 0.08
N ARG A 75 3.32 0.31 0.51
CA ARG A 75 3.98 -0.86 1.13
C ARG A 75 4.30 -0.65 2.62
N ILE A 76 3.94 0.50 3.17
CA ILE A 76 4.20 0.84 4.57
C ILE A 76 3.16 0.14 5.45
N SER A 77 3.57 -0.26 6.65
CA SER A 77 2.67 -0.89 7.62
C SER A 77 1.61 0.08 8.14
N ARG A 78 0.67 -0.43 8.96
CA ARG A 78 -0.42 0.34 9.58
C ARG A 78 0.00 1.63 10.30
N LEU A 79 1.26 1.72 10.75
CA LEU A 79 1.76 2.91 11.44
C LEU A 79 2.18 4.05 10.47
N GLY A 80 2.14 3.80 9.17
CA GLY A 80 2.48 4.78 8.13
C GLY A 80 3.91 5.31 8.25
N TYR A 81 4.12 6.52 7.73
CA TYR A 81 5.43 7.17 7.75
C TYR A 81 5.89 7.55 9.16
N ALA A 82 4.98 7.92 10.07
CA ALA A 82 5.33 8.26 11.45
C ALA A 82 5.93 7.06 12.19
N GLY A 83 5.34 5.87 12.04
CA GLY A 83 5.92 4.66 12.63
C GLY A 83 7.19 4.18 11.93
N LEU A 84 7.32 4.45 10.62
CA LEU A 84 8.55 4.16 9.89
C LEU A 84 9.69 5.06 10.38
N GLU A 85 9.43 6.35 10.54
CA GLU A 85 10.38 7.33 11.09
C GLU A 85 10.83 6.91 12.48
N ALA A 86 9.91 6.69 13.42
CA ALA A 86 10.24 6.27 14.78
C ALA A 86 11.08 4.98 14.83
N LYS A 87 10.82 4.00 13.95
CA LYS A 87 11.65 2.80 13.84
C LYS A 87 13.08 3.12 13.40
N ILE A 88 13.22 3.92 12.36
CA ILE A 88 14.54 4.27 11.82
C ILE A 88 15.30 5.15 12.82
N GLU A 89 14.63 6.07 13.53
CA GLU A 89 15.26 6.91 14.54
C GLU A 89 15.80 6.05 15.69
N LYS A 90 15.02 5.06 16.12
CA LYS A 90 15.44 4.06 17.11
C LYS A 90 16.63 3.22 16.62
N ASP A 91 16.59 2.77 15.37
CA ASP A 91 17.64 1.90 14.80
C ASP A 91 18.96 2.66 14.55
N LYS A 92 18.89 3.92 14.15
CA LYS A 92 20.06 4.77 13.84
C LYS A 92 20.54 5.60 15.02
N GLY A 93 19.74 5.76 16.06
CA GLY A 93 20.04 6.64 17.19
C GLY A 93 20.10 8.13 16.83
N ARG A 94 19.43 8.56 15.74
CA ARG A 94 19.37 9.97 15.32
C ARG A 94 17.92 10.37 15.03
N CYS A 95 17.54 11.59 15.41
CA CYS A 95 16.26 12.18 15.05
C CYS A 95 16.33 12.96 13.72
N GLY A 96 15.18 13.23 13.12
CA GLY A 96 15.08 14.11 11.95
C GLY A 96 15.56 13.44 10.66
N ILE A 97 14.93 12.32 10.31
CA ILE A 97 15.27 11.57 9.11
C ILE A 97 14.78 12.33 7.87
N ASP A 98 15.66 12.44 6.88
CA ASP A 98 15.31 13.11 5.63
C ASP A 98 14.13 12.42 4.91
N ARG A 99 13.28 13.24 4.28
CA ARG A 99 12.08 12.78 3.59
C ARG A 99 12.40 11.86 2.42
N SER A 100 13.52 12.08 1.71
CA SER A 100 13.95 11.21 0.61
C SER A 100 14.36 9.83 1.14
N GLU A 101 14.95 9.77 2.33
CA GLU A 101 15.27 8.52 3.02
C GLU A 101 14.00 7.77 3.44
N LEU A 102 13.04 8.47 4.04
CA LEU A 102 11.74 7.89 4.42
C LEU A 102 10.99 7.32 3.21
N ARG A 103 10.97 8.05 2.08
CA ARG A 103 10.32 7.57 0.86
C ARG A 103 10.99 6.32 0.30
N SER A 104 12.32 6.31 0.26
CA SER A 104 13.09 5.17 -0.24
C SER A 104 12.80 3.92 0.59
N ARG A 105 12.87 4.03 1.92
CA ARG A 105 12.61 2.92 2.86
C ARG A 105 11.15 2.47 2.87
N GLY A 106 10.21 3.41 2.81
CA GLY A 106 8.78 3.09 2.83
C GLY A 106 8.28 2.36 1.58
N ARG A 107 9.09 2.31 0.51
CA ARG A 107 8.78 1.61 -0.73
C ARG A 107 9.57 0.30 -0.91
N VAL A 108 10.41 -0.05 0.05
CA VAL A 108 11.07 -1.36 0.09
C VAL A 108 10.01 -2.42 0.42
N PRO A 109 9.84 -3.44 -0.43
CA PRO A 109 9.00 -4.59 -0.09
C PRO A 109 9.53 -5.32 1.15
N LYS A 110 8.65 -5.84 2.01
CA LYS A 110 9.06 -6.78 3.07
C LYS A 110 9.64 -8.08 2.49
N LYS A 111 9.15 -8.50 1.33
CA LYS A 111 9.61 -9.65 0.53
C LYS A 111 9.66 -9.25 -0.94
N GLY A 112 10.75 -9.58 -1.63
CA GLY A 112 10.97 -9.28 -3.04
C GLY A 112 11.70 -7.95 -3.30
N ASP A 113 12.03 -7.72 -4.57
CA ASP A 113 12.75 -6.53 -5.04
C ASP A 113 11.78 -5.42 -5.47
N HIS A 114 12.28 -4.18 -5.55
CA HIS A 114 11.53 -3.03 -6.01
C HIS A 114 11.04 -3.22 -7.46
N THR A 115 9.97 -2.51 -7.84
CA THR A 115 9.65 -2.36 -9.26
C THR A 115 10.74 -1.51 -9.93
N GLU A 116 11.03 -1.75 -11.22
CA GLU A 116 12.08 -1.02 -11.95
C GLU A 116 11.93 0.50 -11.85
N GLU A 117 10.70 1.01 -11.90
CA GLU A 117 10.43 2.45 -11.72
C GLU A 117 10.85 2.97 -10.34
N ILE A 118 10.59 2.19 -9.28
CA ILE A 118 10.98 2.58 -7.92
C ILE A 118 12.50 2.48 -7.77
N LYS A 119 13.15 1.49 -8.38
CA LYS A 119 14.62 1.37 -8.40
C LYS A 119 15.26 2.61 -9.00
N VAL A 120 14.76 3.08 -10.14
CA VAL A 120 15.26 4.30 -10.81
C VAL A 120 15.16 5.51 -9.88
N ILE A 121 14.02 5.69 -9.20
CA ILE A 121 13.84 6.81 -8.25
C ILE A 121 14.78 6.67 -7.06
N VAL A 122 14.90 5.48 -6.46
CA VAL A 122 15.82 5.22 -5.33
C VAL A 122 17.26 5.47 -5.73
N TYR A 123 17.66 5.11 -6.96
CA TYR A 123 19.00 5.38 -7.48
C TYR A 123 19.26 6.88 -7.63
N ARG A 124 18.32 7.64 -8.23
CA ARG A 124 18.42 9.10 -8.33
C ARG A 124 18.53 9.77 -6.95
N ILE A 125 17.75 9.30 -5.97
CA ILE A 125 17.82 9.80 -4.60
C ILE A 125 19.24 9.58 -4.02
N LYS A 126 19.83 8.39 -4.24
CA LYS A 126 21.21 8.12 -3.77
C LYS A 126 22.24 9.01 -4.45
N ASP A 127 22.14 9.17 -5.77
CA ASP A 127 23.02 10.02 -6.56
C ASP A 127 22.96 11.50 -6.13
N TYR A 128 21.76 12.07 -6.00
CA TYR A 128 21.59 13.43 -5.51
C TYR A 128 22.02 13.61 -4.04
N ASN A 129 21.82 12.62 -3.18
CA ASN A 129 22.36 12.67 -1.83
C ASN A 129 23.89 12.72 -1.83
N GLN A 130 24.56 11.95 -2.70
CA GLN A 130 26.01 11.96 -2.84
C GLN A 130 26.50 13.33 -3.31
N GLN A 131 25.90 13.88 -4.37
CA GLN A 131 26.25 15.20 -4.91
C GLN A 131 25.99 16.33 -3.89
N PHE A 132 24.95 16.23 -3.06
CA PHE A 132 24.71 17.17 -1.96
C PHE A 132 25.81 17.13 -0.89
N GLN A 133 26.28 15.94 -0.51
CA GLN A 133 27.41 15.80 0.42
C GLN A 133 28.71 16.39 -0.16
N GLU A 134 28.91 16.25 -1.47
CA GLU A 134 30.03 16.83 -2.20
C GLU A 134 29.88 18.35 -2.43
N ARG A 135 28.80 18.98 -1.92
CA ARG A 135 28.44 20.40 -2.10
C ARG A 135 28.29 20.82 -3.57
N ASN A 136 28.02 19.86 -4.45
CA ASN A 136 27.77 20.07 -5.88
C ASN A 136 26.30 20.38 -6.18
N LEU A 137 25.42 20.26 -5.17
CA LEU A 137 24.00 20.57 -5.27
C LEU A 137 23.58 21.54 -4.18
N GLU A 138 22.85 22.57 -4.58
CA GLU A 138 22.18 23.50 -3.69
C GLU A 138 20.71 23.09 -3.57
N ILE A 139 20.21 22.96 -2.35
CA ILE A 139 18.82 22.61 -2.07
C ILE A 139 18.11 23.87 -1.61
N ASP A 140 17.03 24.26 -2.30
CA ASP A 140 16.19 25.39 -1.92
C ASP A 140 14.74 24.96 -1.76
N GLY A 141 14.17 25.24 -0.59
CA GLY A 141 12.75 25.07 -0.25
C GLY A 141 12.05 23.86 -0.90
N SER A 142 11.34 24.14 -2.01
CA SER A 142 10.52 23.17 -2.76
C SER A 142 11.34 22.24 -3.68
N ASN A 143 12.55 22.62 -4.05
CA ASN A 143 13.46 21.88 -4.90
C ASN A 143 14.44 21.03 -4.07
N ASN A 144 13.88 20.12 -3.27
CA ASN A 144 14.66 19.16 -2.48
C ASN A 144 15.02 17.91 -3.29
N ILE A 145 15.93 17.09 -2.75
CA ILE A 145 16.42 15.84 -3.36
C ILE A 145 15.27 14.95 -3.84
N LEU A 146 14.19 14.89 -3.07
CA LEU A 146 13.06 14.07 -3.42
C LEU A 146 12.30 14.62 -4.63
N THR A 147 12.03 15.93 -4.67
CA THR A 147 11.39 16.60 -5.81
C THR A 147 12.20 16.39 -7.09
N MET A 148 13.52 16.56 -7.02
CA MET A 148 14.43 16.33 -8.15
C MET A 148 14.40 14.89 -8.66
N ALA A 149 14.43 13.90 -7.75
CA ALA A 149 14.39 12.49 -8.12
C ALA A 149 13.09 12.07 -8.83
N LEU A 150 11.97 12.68 -8.45
CA LEU A 150 10.66 12.43 -9.06
C LEU A 150 10.48 13.13 -10.39
N GLY A 151 11.17 14.25 -10.62
CA GLY A 151 11.00 15.07 -11.82
C GLY A 151 9.65 15.78 -11.89
N THR A 152 8.96 15.91 -10.75
CA THR A 152 7.66 16.58 -10.63
C THR A 152 7.77 17.66 -9.56
N PRO A 153 7.37 18.92 -9.82
CA PRO A 153 7.31 19.93 -8.76
C PRO A 153 6.30 19.47 -7.70
N GLU A 154 6.77 19.21 -6.48
CA GLU A 154 5.90 18.84 -5.35
C GLU A 154 5.24 20.11 -4.79
N TYR A 155 3.92 20.07 -4.63
CA TYR A 155 3.21 21.08 -3.84
C TYR A 155 3.54 20.86 -2.36
N SER A 156 3.88 21.94 -1.65
CA SER A 156 4.10 21.91 -0.20
C SER A 156 2.76 21.75 0.54
N GLY A 157 2.18 20.56 0.46
CA GLY A 157 1.00 20.15 1.25
C GLY A 157 1.38 18.96 2.13
N ARG A 158 1.09 19.07 3.43
CA ARG A 158 1.05 17.94 4.36
C ARG A 158 -0.21 17.11 4.11
#